data_AF-A0A1W1C4N3-F1
#
_entry.id   AF-A0A1W1C4N3-F1
#
_cell.length_a   1.000
_cell.length_b   1.000
_cell.length_c   1.000
_cell.angle_alpha   90.00
_cell.angle_beta   90.00
_cell.angle_gamma   90.00
#
_symmetry.space_group_name_H-M   'P 1'
#
loop_
_entity.id
_entity.type
_entity.pdbx_description
1 polymer ?
#
loop_
_entity_poly.entity_id
_entity_poly.type
_entity_poly.pdbx_seq_one_letter_code
_entity_poly.pdbx_strand_id
1 'polypeptide(L)'
;MKLLQYFFGIVIAQLALFSLVLLNSGTLTAESLLRIGVPALFIALVIAFWFNSIARHHSKDVVSAAKEEFASEREKIKINAERAKMRVHKEAQKKIIKETTKAHAKANFKVGAAFAGLIGVGALFVMAQMVTAGLLVISASAGAMGGYYLRSKRDRYRELPAIEVKAIENKPKKLEKKDA
;
A
#
# COMPACT_ATOMS: atom_id res chain seq x y z
N MET A 1 43.92 -2.45 42.90
CA MET A 1 44.75 -3.63 43.19
C MET A 1 44.07 -4.48 44.26
N LYS A 2 43.30 -5.50 43.85
CA LYS A 2 42.42 -6.29 44.74
C LYS A 2 43.17 -7.28 45.63
N LEU A 3 44.41 -7.61 45.27
CA LEU A 3 45.36 -8.37 46.10
C LEU A 3 45.65 -7.69 47.45
N LEU A 4 45.57 -6.35 47.53
CA LEU A 4 45.80 -5.61 48.79
C LEU A 4 44.76 -5.93 49.86
N GLN A 5 43.49 -6.15 49.48
CA GLN A 5 42.43 -6.45 50.45
C GLN A 5 42.60 -7.85 51.06
N TYR A 6 42.99 -8.83 50.23
CA TYR A 6 43.31 -10.16 50.72
C TYR A 6 44.58 -10.16 51.57
N PHE A 7 45.61 -9.42 51.13
CA PHE A 7 46.85 -9.24 51.88
C PHE A 7 46.59 -8.63 53.27
N PHE A 8 45.80 -7.57 53.36
CA PHE A 8 45.46 -6.94 54.64
C PHE A 8 44.68 -7.88 55.57
N GLY A 9 43.76 -8.68 55.02
CA GLY A 9 43.05 -9.72 55.78
C GLY A 9 43.98 -10.80 56.34
N ILE A 10 44.97 -11.25 55.56
CA ILE A 10 45.98 -12.22 56.01
C ILE A 10 46.87 -11.60 57.08
N VAL A 11 47.30 -10.34 56.92
CA VAL A 11 48.13 -9.64 57.90
C VAL A 11 47.39 -9.48 59.23
N ILE A 12 46.11 -9.07 59.21
CA ILE A 12 45.29 -8.98 60.43
C ILE A 12 45.15 -10.37 61.09
N ALA A 13 44.91 -11.42 60.32
CA ALA A 13 44.80 -12.78 60.84
C ALA A 13 46.07 -13.23 61.56
N GLN A 14 47.23 -12.96 60.96
CA GLN A 14 48.54 -13.29 61.53
C GLN A 14 48.81 -12.48 62.81
N LEU A 15 48.50 -11.18 62.80
CA LEU A 15 48.65 -10.32 63.99
C LEU A 15 47.73 -10.76 65.13
N ALA A 16 46.50 -11.17 64.83
CA ALA A 16 45.55 -11.66 65.83
C ALA A 16 46.01 -13.00 66.44
N LEU A 17 46.44 -13.95 65.62
CA LEU A 17 46.99 -15.22 66.09
C LEU A 17 48.30 -15.02 66.88
N PHE A 18 49.18 -14.13 66.41
CA PHE A 18 50.42 -13.80 67.09
C PHE A 18 50.16 -13.17 68.46
N SER A 19 49.20 -12.23 68.54
CA SER A 19 48.79 -11.60 69.80
C SER A 19 48.17 -12.62 70.76
N LEU A 20 47.38 -13.56 70.26
CA LEU A 20 46.78 -14.64 71.04
C LEU A 20 47.85 -15.55 71.68
N VAL A 21 48.90 -15.87 70.93
CA VAL A 21 50.02 -16.68 71.42
C VAL A 21 50.87 -15.90 72.42
N LEU A 22 51.13 -14.62 72.19
CA LEU A 22 51.88 -13.76 73.12
C LEU A 22 51.19 -13.58 74.47
N LEU A 23 49.87 -13.42 74.46
CA LEU A 23 49.06 -13.27 75.68
C LEU A 23 48.95 -14.57 76.50
N ASN A 24 49.32 -15.71 75.92
CA ASN A 24 49.29 -17.02 76.57
C ASN A 24 50.67 -17.70 76.53
N SER A 25 51.72 -16.98 76.95
CA SER A 25 53.12 -17.42 77.00
C SER A 25 53.44 -18.41 78.14
N GLY A 26 52.44 -19.17 78.61
CA GLY A 26 52.58 -20.18 79.67
C GLY A 26 52.98 -21.57 79.16
N THR A 27 53.07 -22.55 80.07
CA THR A 27 53.35 -23.95 79.73
C THR A 27 52.19 -24.56 78.93
N LEU A 28 52.53 -25.33 77.88
CA LEU A 28 51.56 -26.04 77.03
C LEU A 28 50.92 -27.20 77.80
N THR A 29 49.85 -26.88 78.52
CA THR A 29 48.98 -27.83 79.21
C THR A 29 47.66 -28.00 78.45
N ALA A 30 46.91 -29.08 78.72
CA ALA A 30 45.61 -29.34 78.08
C ALA A 30 44.60 -28.18 78.27
N GLU A 31 44.67 -27.51 79.42
CA GLU A 31 43.90 -26.29 79.71
C GLU A 31 44.29 -25.10 78.83
N SER A 32 45.60 -24.90 78.61
CA SER A 32 46.11 -23.83 77.73
C SER A 32 45.67 -24.05 76.28
N LEU A 33 45.62 -25.30 75.82
CA LEU A 33 45.17 -25.63 74.47
C LEU A 33 43.71 -25.24 74.22
N LEU A 34 42.81 -25.45 75.20
CA LEU A 34 41.42 -25.01 75.10
C LEU A 34 41.29 -23.47 75.11
N ARG A 35 42.07 -22.79 75.96
CA ARG A 35 42.07 -21.32 76.07
C ARG A 35 42.57 -20.62 74.79
N ILE A 36 43.48 -21.23 74.03
CA ILE A 36 43.95 -20.71 72.72
C ILE A 36 43.04 -21.20 71.59
N GLY A 37 42.64 -22.46 71.63
CA GLY A 37 41.88 -23.10 70.56
C GLY A 37 40.52 -22.46 70.31
N VAL A 38 39.78 -22.14 71.38
CA VAL A 38 38.43 -21.54 71.24
C VAL A 38 38.48 -20.15 70.58
N PRO A 39 39.31 -19.20 71.03
CA PRO A 39 39.47 -17.92 70.33
C PRO A 39 40.05 -18.05 68.91
N ALA A 40 41.01 -18.96 68.69
CA ALA A 40 41.59 -19.18 67.38
C ALA A 40 40.55 -19.70 66.37
N LEU A 41 39.64 -20.58 66.81
CA LEU A 41 38.52 -21.07 66.01
C LEU A 41 37.58 -19.91 65.64
N PHE A 42 37.23 -19.06 66.61
CA PHE A 42 36.38 -17.90 66.36
C PHE A 42 37.02 -16.93 65.36
N ILE A 43 38.31 -16.63 65.52
CA ILE A 43 39.10 -15.81 64.60
C ILE A 43 39.08 -16.43 63.20
N ALA A 44 39.32 -17.73 63.07
CA ALA A 44 39.29 -18.44 61.80
C ALA A 44 37.92 -18.36 61.11
N LEU A 45 36.80 -18.46 61.87
CA LEU A 45 35.46 -18.32 61.32
C LEU A 45 35.17 -16.91 60.83
N VAL A 46 35.55 -15.88 61.59
CA VAL A 46 35.39 -14.47 61.19
C VAL A 46 36.18 -14.19 59.92
N ILE A 47 37.42 -14.68 59.83
CA ILE A 47 38.28 -14.53 58.66
C ILE A 47 37.70 -15.30 57.45
N ALA A 48 37.25 -16.54 57.65
CA ALA A 48 36.61 -17.33 56.60
C ALA A 48 35.36 -16.64 56.05
N PHE A 49 34.52 -16.09 56.93
CA PHE A 49 33.36 -15.30 56.54
C PHE A 49 33.75 -14.03 55.79
N TRP A 50 34.76 -13.31 56.27
CA TRP A 50 35.30 -12.11 55.63
C TRP A 50 35.79 -12.40 54.20
N PHE A 51 36.58 -13.45 54.01
CA PHE A 51 37.06 -13.86 52.69
C PHE A 51 35.92 -14.32 51.78
N ASN A 52 34.96 -15.08 52.31
CA ASN A 52 33.78 -15.50 51.55
C ASN A 52 32.91 -14.30 51.11
N SER A 53 32.80 -13.27 51.96
CA SER A 53 32.08 -12.03 51.66
C SER A 53 32.74 -11.26 50.49
N ILE A 54 34.07 -11.08 50.54
CA ILE A 54 34.83 -10.44 49.46
C ILE A 54 34.71 -11.24 48.15
N ALA A 55 34.82 -12.57 48.23
CA ALA A 55 34.72 -13.44 47.06
C ALA A 55 33.33 -13.38 46.40
N ARG A 56 32.25 -13.40 47.21
CA ARG A 56 30.88 -13.32 46.69
C ARG A 56 30.59 -12.03 45.96
N HIS A 57 31.11 -10.89 46.43
CA HIS A 57 30.89 -9.62 45.76
C HIS A 57 31.53 -9.60 44.36
N HIS A 58 32.72 -10.19 44.23
CA HIS A 58 33.44 -10.27 42.97
C HIS A 58 32.75 -11.15 41.92
N SER A 59 32.22 -12.30 42.33
CA SER A 59 31.51 -13.20 41.41
C SER A 59 30.25 -12.56 40.83
N LYS A 60 29.59 -11.68 41.59
CA LYS A 60 28.36 -11.01 41.15
C LYS A 60 28.63 -9.96 40.08
N ASP A 61 29.69 -9.17 40.26
CA ASP A 61 30.02 -8.06 39.33
C ASP A 61 30.48 -8.58 37.96
N VAL A 62 31.26 -9.67 37.93
CA VAL A 62 31.71 -10.29 36.67
C VAL A 62 30.52 -10.94 35.95
N VAL A 63 29.63 -11.61 36.69
CA VAL A 63 28.43 -12.23 36.11
C VAL A 63 27.41 -11.18 35.65
N SER A 64 27.26 -10.05 36.36
CA SER A 64 26.36 -8.97 35.95
C SER A 64 26.88 -8.26 34.70
N ALA A 65 28.18 -7.98 34.62
CA ALA A 65 28.78 -7.38 33.43
C ALA A 65 28.61 -8.28 32.20
N ALA A 66 28.88 -9.59 32.34
CA ALA A 66 28.65 -10.55 31.26
C ALA A 66 27.17 -10.62 30.84
N LYS A 67 26.24 -10.58 31.80
CA LYS A 67 24.80 -10.57 31.51
C LYS A 67 24.35 -9.31 30.78
N GLU A 68 24.89 -8.16 31.15
CA GLU A 68 24.60 -6.89 30.50
C GLU A 68 25.11 -6.87 29.05
N GLU A 69 26.33 -7.39 28.83
CA GLU A 69 26.89 -7.55 27.48
C GLU A 69 26.00 -8.44 26.61
N PHE A 70 25.61 -9.62 27.11
CA PHE A 70 24.69 -10.51 26.39
C PHE A 70 23.31 -9.90 26.14
N ALA A 71 22.78 -9.11 27.07
CA ALA A 71 21.52 -8.40 26.88
C ALA A 71 21.65 -7.38 25.73
N SER A 72 22.73 -6.61 25.70
CA SER A 72 23.01 -5.63 24.67
C SER A 72 23.22 -6.27 23.28
N GLU A 73 23.87 -7.43 23.21
CA GLU A 73 24.05 -8.17 21.96
C GLU A 73 22.72 -8.71 21.42
N ARG A 74 21.88 -9.29 22.29
CA ARG A 74 20.55 -9.77 21.92
C ARG A 74 19.67 -8.65 21.37
N GLU A 75 19.73 -7.47 21.99
CA GLU A 75 18.99 -6.30 21.52
C GLU A 75 19.47 -5.86 20.13
N LYS A 76 20.79 -5.77 19.91
CA LYS A 76 21.36 -5.44 18.60
C LYS A 76 20.93 -6.42 17.51
N ILE A 77 20.94 -7.72 17.82
CA ILE A 77 20.48 -8.77 16.88
C ILE A 77 18.99 -8.59 16.56
N LYS A 78 18.15 -8.37 17.57
CA LYS A 78 16.71 -8.17 17.40
C LYS A 78 16.40 -6.94 16.54
N ILE A 79 17.04 -5.80 16.83
CA ILE A 79 16.86 -4.56 16.06
C ILE A 79 17.31 -4.75 14.61
N ASN A 80 18.43 -5.43 14.38
CA ASN A 80 18.91 -5.71 13.02
C ASN A 80 17.95 -6.63 12.26
N ALA A 81 17.40 -7.65 12.92
CA ALA A 81 16.38 -8.53 12.32
C ALA A 81 15.08 -7.77 11.99
N GLU A 82 14.62 -6.90 12.88
CA GLU A 82 13.44 -6.05 12.63
C GLU A 82 13.67 -5.06 11.48
N ARG A 83 14.85 -4.41 11.43
CA ARG A 83 15.24 -3.54 10.31
C ARG A 83 15.31 -4.31 9.00
N ALA A 84 15.85 -5.53 9.01
CA ALA A 84 15.90 -6.38 7.82
C ALA A 84 14.50 -6.75 7.33
N LYS A 85 13.60 -7.18 8.22
CA LYS A 85 12.19 -7.44 7.89
C LYS A 85 11.52 -6.19 7.29
N MET A 86 11.72 -5.03 7.91
CA MET A 86 11.13 -3.77 7.45
C MET A 86 11.64 -3.35 6.07
N ARG A 87 12.93 -3.56 5.76
CA ARG A 87 13.48 -3.32 4.41
C ARG A 87 12.82 -4.21 3.37
N VAL A 88 12.69 -5.51 3.65
CA VAL A 88 12.04 -6.47 2.75
C VAL A 88 10.57 -6.10 2.51
N HIS A 89 9.82 -5.77 3.56
CA HIS A 89 8.42 -5.33 3.42
C HIS A 89 8.30 -4.04 2.60
N LYS A 90 9.19 -3.06 2.81
CA LYS A 90 9.19 -1.81 2.05
C LYS A 90 9.51 -2.02 0.57
N GLU A 91 10.48 -2.90 0.26
CA GLU A 91 10.78 -3.27 -1.12
C GLU A 91 9.63 -4.03 -1.79
N ALA A 92 9.01 -4.96 -1.07
CA ALA A 92 7.82 -5.68 -1.55
C ALA A 92 6.67 -4.72 -1.85
N GLN A 93 6.35 -3.80 -0.93
CA GLN A 93 5.33 -2.77 -1.17
C GLN A 93 5.67 -1.89 -2.36
N LYS A 94 6.93 -1.46 -2.51
CA LYS A 94 7.35 -0.65 -3.66
C LYS A 94 7.20 -1.41 -4.98
N LYS A 95 7.47 -2.72 -5.00
CA LYS A 95 7.23 -3.57 -6.18
C LYS A 95 5.73 -3.72 -6.46
N ILE A 96 4.92 -4.01 -5.45
CA ILE A 96 3.47 -4.13 -5.56
C ILE A 96 2.86 -2.83 -6.10
N ILE A 97 3.24 -1.67 -5.56
CA ILE A 97 2.75 -0.36 -6.02
C ILE A 97 3.16 -0.13 -7.48
N LYS A 98 4.42 -0.39 -7.84
CA LYS A 98 4.87 -0.25 -9.24
C LYS A 98 4.11 -1.15 -10.19
N GLU A 99 3.85 -2.39 -9.80
CA GLU A 99 3.11 -3.36 -10.61
C GLU A 99 1.62 -3.00 -10.70
N THR A 100 0.99 -2.59 -9.59
CA THR A 100 -0.41 -2.12 -9.60
C THR A 100 -0.57 -0.83 -10.39
N THR A 101 0.33 0.14 -10.28
CA THR A 101 0.29 1.36 -11.12
C THR A 101 0.44 1.02 -12.60
N LYS A 102 1.37 0.13 -12.97
CA LYS A 102 1.51 -0.33 -14.37
C LYS A 102 0.26 -1.09 -14.86
N ALA A 103 -0.32 -1.94 -14.02
CA ALA A 103 -1.53 -2.69 -14.33
C ALA A 103 -2.75 -1.76 -14.48
N HIS A 104 -2.96 -0.82 -13.55
CA HIS A 104 -4.01 0.19 -13.62
C HIS A 104 -3.86 1.11 -14.82
N ALA A 105 -2.64 1.55 -15.14
CA ALA A 105 -2.39 2.37 -16.32
C ALA A 105 -2.76 1.61 -17.62
N LYS A 106 -2.37 0.34 -17.75
CA LYS A 106 -2.74 -0.50 -18.90
C LYS A 106 -4.25 -0.73 -18.99
N ALA A 107 -4.91 -0.97 -17.85
CA ALA A 107 -6.36 -1.19 -17.80
C ALA A 107 -7.14 0.09 -18.15
N ASN A 108 -6.78 1.23 -17.55
CA ASN A 108 -7.41 2.53 -17.81
C ASN A 108 -7.19 2.98 -19.26
N PHE A 109 -6.00 2.72 -19.83
CA PHE A 109 -5.73 3.00 -21.23
C PHE A 109 -6.62 2.19 -22.18
N LYS A 110 -6.86 0.89 -21.90
CA LYS A 110 -7.74 0.05 -22.72
C LYS A 110 -9.18 0.54 -22.72
N VAL A 111 -9.70 0.92 -21.54
CA VAL A 111 -11.05 1.48 -21.40
C VAL A 111 -11.16 2.85 -22.08
N GLY A 112 -10.18 3.73 -21.87
CA GLY A 112 -10.15 5.05 -22.50
C GLY A 112 -10.07 4.97 -24.02
N ALA A 113 -9.23 4.08 -24.56
CA ALA A 113 -9.11 3.85 -26.00
C ALA A 113 -10.42 3.31 -26.62
N ALA A 114 -11.09 2.38 -25.94
CA ALA A 114 -12.39 1.87 -26.39
C ALA A 114 -13.46 2.97 -26.41
N PHE A 115 -13.51 3.80 -25.36
CA PHE A 115 -14.46 4.92 -25.27
C PHE A 115 -14.20 5.99 -26.34
N ALA A 116 -12.93 6.36 -26.54
CA ALA A 116 -12.54 7.28 -27.61
C ALA A 116 -12.88 6.73 -29.00
N GLY A 117 -12.67 5.43 -29.22
CA GLY A 117 -13.07 4.73 -30.45
C GLY A 117 -14.57 4.82 -30.70
N LEU A 118 -15.40 4.55 -29.68
CA LEU A 118 -16.87 4.67 -29.79
C LEU A 118 -17.32 6.09 -30.11
N ILE A 119 -16.75 7.10 -29.43
CA ILE A 119 -17.05 8.51 -29.73
C ILE A 119 -16.66 8.86 -31.16
N GLY A 120 -15.49 8.41 -31.63
CA GLY A 120 -15.04 8.62 -33.00
C GLY A 120 -16.01 8.04 -34.03
N VAL A 121 -16.49 6.81 -33.83
CA VAL A 121 -17.50 6.17 -34.69
C VAL A 121 -18.82 6.95 -34.66
N GLY A 122 -19.28 7.37 -33.47
CA GLY A 122 -20.51 8.17 -33.34
C GLY A 122 -20.42 9.52 -34.05
N ALA A 123 -19.29 10.22 -33.93
CA ALA A 123 -19.07 11.49 -34.63
C ALA A 123 -19.09 11.32 -36.15
N LEU A 124 -18.47 10.25 -36.67
CA LEU A 124 -18.54 9.91 -38.10
C LEU A 124 -19.97 9.63 -38.55
N PHE A 125 -20.77 8.96 -37.73
CA PHE A 125 -22.17 8.68 -38.04
C PHE A 125 -23.01 9.97 -38.10
N VAL A 126 -22.81 10.91 -37.16
CA VAL A 126 -23.47 12.22 -37.18
C VAL A 126 -23.09 13.02 -38.43
N MET A 127 -21.82 13.01 -38.82
CA MET A 127 -21.36 13.64 -40.07
C MET A 127 -22.07 13.05 -41.30
N ALA A 128 -22.20 11.73 -41.38
CA ALA A 128 -22.92 11.06 -42.47
C ALA A 128 -24.42 11.44 -42.49
N GLN A 129 -25.04 11.58 -41.33
CA GLN A 129 -26.44 12.02 -41.23
C GLN A 129 -26.62 13.49 -41.66
N MET A 130 -25.66 14.36 -41.37
CA MET A 130 -25.70 15.76 -41.83
C MET A 130 -25.63 15.86 -43.36
N VAL A 131 -24.84 15.02 -44.02
CA VAL A 131 -24.81 14.93 -45.49
C VAL A 131 -26.18 14.53 -46.02
N THR A 132 -26.79 13.50 -45.42
CA THR A 132 -28.12 13.01 -45.82
C THR A 132 -29.20 14.07 -45.62
N ALA A 133 -29.20 14.74 -44.46
CA ALA A 133 -30.12 15.82 -44.15
C ALA A 133 -29.95 17.01 -45.11
N GLY A 134 -28.70 17.41 -45.41
CA GLY A 134 -28.41 18.47 -46.37
C GLY A 134 -28.93 18.15 -47.77
N LEU A 135 -28.75 16.91 -48.23
CA LEU A 135 -29.25 16.47 -49.53
C LEU A 135 -30.77 16.48 -49.60
N LEU A 136 -31.44 16.06 -48.52
CA LEU A 136 -32.90 16.09 -48.38
C LEU A 136 -33.42 17.53 -48.45
N VAL A 137 -32.80 18.46 -47.73
CA VAL A 137 -33.18 19.88 -47.76
C VAL A 137 -33.04 20.45 -49.17
N ILE A 138 -31.90 20.24 -49.83
CA ILE A 138 -31.67 20.74 -51.20
C ILE A 138 -32.71 20.16 -52.17
N SER A 139 -32.94 18.85 -52.12
CA SER A 139 -33.89 18.17 -53.01
C SER A 139 -35.34 18.62 -52.76
N ALA A 140 -35.72 18.77 -51.50
CA ALA A 140 -37.04 19.26 -51.12
C ALA A 140 -37.25 20.72 -51.56
N SER A 141 -36.28 21.60 -51.30
CA SER A 141 -36.33 23.00 -51.74
C SER A 141 -36.36 23.12 -53.26
N ALA A 142 -35.51 22.39 -53.97
CA ALA A 142 -35.48 22.39 -55.43
C ALA A 142 -36.79 21.83 -56.03
N GLY A 143 -37.32 20.75 -55.46
CA GLY A 143 -38.60 20.16 -55.87
C GLY A 143 -39.79 21.09 -55.65
N ALA A 144 -39.83 21.77 -54.50
CA ALA A 144 -40.87 22.77 -54.21
C ALA A 144 -40.81 23.92 -55.22
N MET A 145 -39.65 24.55 -55.40
CA MET A 145 -39.48 25.67 -56.35
C MET A 145 -39.79 25.25 -57.79
N GLY A 146 -39.30 24.08 -58.23
CA GLY A 146 -39.59 23.55 -59.57
C GLY A 146 -41.07 23.26 -59.81
N GLY A 147 -41.77 22.71 -58.80
CA GLY A 147 -43.21 22.45 -58.87
C GLY A 147 -44.05 23.72 -59.03
N TYR A 148 -43.76 24.76 -58.24
CA TYR A 148 -44.44 26.07 -58.38
C TYR A 148 -44.16 26.73 -59.73
N TYR A 149 -42.93 26.63 -60.25
CA TYR A 149 -42.58 27.15 -61.57
C TYR A 149 -43.38 26.46 -62.69
N LEU A 150 -43.47 25.13 -62.68
CA LEU A 150 -44.25 24.37 -63.66
C LEU A 150 -45.76 24.65 -63.55
N ARG A 151 -46.28 24.86 -62.33
CA ARG A 151 -47.69 25.21 -62.10
C ARG A 151 -48.03 26.59 -62.64
N SER A 152 -47.18 27.59 -62.41
CA SER A 152 -47.34 28.93 -62.98
C SER A 152 -47.39 28.90 -64.51
N LYS A 153 -46.57 28.04 -65.15
CA LYS A 153 -46.60 27.88 -66.61
C LYS A 153 -47.87 27.17 -67.10
N ARG A 154 -48.38 26.15 -66.37
CA ARG A 154 -49.66 25.49 -66.68
C ARG A 154 -50.86 26.43 -66.53
N ASP A 155 -50.86 27.26 -65.50
CA ASP A 155 -51.93 28.24 -65.27
C ASP A 155 -51.95 29.27 -66.42
N ARG A 156 -50.79 29.69 -66.95
CA ARG A 156 -50.73 30.53 -68.17
C ARG A 156 -51.23 29.87 -69.46
N TYR A 157 -51.13 28.55 -69.61
CA TYR A 157 -51.70 27.83 -70.77
C TYR A 157 -53.18 27.47 -70.58
N ARG A 158 -53.68 27.50 -69.34
CA ARG A 158 -55.10 27.26 -69.00
C ARG A 158 -55.94 28.54 -69.10
N GLU A 159 -55.31 29.71 -69.18
CA GLU A 159 -55.93 31.01 -69.52
C GLU A 159 -55.91 31.31 -71.04
N LEU A 160 -55.76 30.30 -71.90
CA LEU A 160 -56.16 30.44 -73.30
C LEU A 160 -57.69 30.34 -73.38
N PRO A 161 -58.41 31.28 -74.01
CA PRO A 161 -59.86 31.22 -74.11
C PRO A 161 -60.25 29.91 -74.81
N ALA A 162 -61.14 29.15 -74.19
CA ALA A 162 -61.76 28.00 -74.83
C ALA A 162 -62.41 28.49 -76.13
N ILE A 163 -61.89 28.02 -77.27
CA ILE A 163 -62.52 28.22 -78.56
C ILE A 163 -63.89 27.55 -78.47
N GLU A 164 -64.93 28.38 -78.48
CA GLU A 164 -66.33 27.96 -78.50
C GLU A 164 -66.62 27.29 -79.85
N VAL A 165 -66.49 25.96 -79.92
CA VAL A 165 -66.89 25.19 -81.10
C VAL A 165 -68.39 24.97 -81.03
N LYS A 166 -69.15 25.76 -81.80
CA LYS A 166 -70.57 25.52 -82.09
C LYS A 166 -70.76 24.10 -82.63
N ALA A 167 -71.30 23.20 -81.81
CA ALA A 167 -71.79 21.92 -82.25
C ALA A 167 -73.11 22.14 -83.02
N ILE A 168 -73.09 21.85 -84.33
CA ILE A 168 -74.29 21.81 -85.18
C ILE A 168 -75.09 20.57 -84.77
N GLU A 169 -76.17 20.77 -84.02
CA GLU A 169 -77.12 19.71 -83.66
C GLU A 169 -78.04 19.43 -84.86
N ASN A 170 -77.72 18.38 -85.62
CA ASN A 170 -78.52 17.93 -86.76
C ASN A 170 -79.58 16.90 -86.29
N LYS A 171 -80.85 17.24 -86.50
CA LYS A 171 -82.04 16.49 -86.07
C LYS A 171 -82.30 15.31 -87.04
N PRO A 172 -82.39 14.04 -86.60
CA PRO A 172 -82.68 12.94 -87.52
C PRO A 172 -84.17 12.83 -87.86
N LYS A 173 -84.43 12.73 -89.16
CA LYS A 173 -85.73 12.63 -89.84
C LYS A 173 -86.28 11.20 -89.73
N LYS A 174 -87.57 11.08 -89.38
CA LYS A 174 -88.37 9.83 -89.28
C LYS A 174 -88.18 8.93 -90.52
N LEU A 175 -87.97 7.64 -90.29
CA LEU A 175 -88.22 6.59 -91.28
C LEU A 175 -89.53 5.87 -90.92
N GLU A 176 -90.51 6.13 -91.77
CA GLU A 176 -91.75 5.38 -91.94
C GLU A 176 -91.41 3.99 -92.51
N LYS A 177 -91.88 2.91 -91.88
CA LYS A 177 -91.82 1.57 -92.45
C LYS A 177 -93.23 0.97 -92.45
N LYS A 178 -93.66 0.67 -93.66
CA LYS A 178 -95.00 0.25 -94.08
C LYS A 178 -94.97 -1.26 -94.37
N ASP A 179 -95.95 -1.95 -93.79
CA ASP A 179 -96.65 -3.19 -94.14
C ASP A 179 -95.88 -4.47 -94.55
N ALA A 180 -96.10 -5.53 -93.76
CA ALA A 180 -96.65 -6.82 -94.19
C ALA A 180 -97.21 -7.58 -92.97
#